data_AF-A0A059DDX7-F1
#
_entry.id   AF-A0A059DDX7-F1
#
_cell.length_a   1.000
_cell.length_b   1.000
_cell.length_c   1.000
_cell.angle_alpha   90.00
_cell.angle_beta   90.00
_cell.angle_gamma   90.00
#
_symmetry.space_group_name_H-M   'P 1'
#
loop_
_entity.id
_entity.type
_entity.pdbx_description
1 polymer ?
#
loop_
_entity_poly.entity_id
_entity_poly.type
_entity_poly.pdbx_seq_one_letter_code
_entity_poly.pdbx_strand_id
1 'polypeptide(L)'
;MGIKTAVMSTALFNDSKSCSGCYQIVCDAIQVHQWCLRGTSITMPPISARQTMLAPMTMADDLAKYRAGIVPILYRKVGCRRDGGIRLTFNSRDHFELFLISNVGGAGEISNVSIKGSKMNEWETISRNWEANWQSLSYLNGQSLSFRLEASNGRTITALNVAPSDWKFGQSFSSSTQF
;
A
#
# COMPACT_ATOMS: atom_id res chain seq x y z
N MET A 1 3.48 8.34 18.01
CA MET A 1 2.78 8.02 16.75
C MET A 1 2.57 6.52 16.72
N GLY A 2 1.33 6.06 16.94
CA GLY A 2 1.00 4.63 16.93
C GLY A 2 0.41 4.25 15.57
N ILE A 3 0.81 3.10 15.03
CA ILE A 3 0.17 2.52 13.85
C ILE A 3 -1.20 2.04 14.31
N LYS A 4 -2.27 2.66 13.80
CA LYS A 4 -3.61 2.15 14.01
C LYS A 4 -3.96 1.24 12.84
N THR A 5 -3.96 -0.06 13.09
CA THR A 5 -4.37 -1.08 12.13
C THR A 5 -5.90 -1.13 12.08
N ALA A 6 -6.55 -1.71 11.07
CA ALA A 6 -7.83 -2.39 11.26
C ALA A 6 -7.84 -3.58 10.33
N VAL A 7 -8.96 -4.24 10.16
CA VAL A 7 -9.04 -5.37 9.26
C VAL A 7 -10.25 -5.21 8.35
N MET A 8 -10.14 -5.68 7.10
CA MET A 8 -11.11 -5.46 6.03
C MET A 8 -11.86 -6.75 5.68
N SER A 9 -13.11 -6.64 5.23
CA SER A 9 -13.90 -7.78 4.74
C SER A 9 -13.34 -8.31 3.42
N THR A 10 -13.69 -9.54 3.02
CA THR A 10 -13.20 -10.15 1.77
C THR A 10 -13.55 -9.32 0.52
N ALA A 11 -14.75 -8.72 0.49
CA ALA A 11 -15.18 -7.85 -0.60
C ALA A 11 -14.32 -6.57 -0.69
N LEU A 12 -13.93 -6.02 0.46
CA LEU A 12 -13.04 -4.87 0.55
C LEU A 12 -11.59 -5.26 0.31
N PHE A 13 -11.16 -6.47 0.68
CA PHE A 13 -9.81 -6.98 0.53
C PHE A 13 -9.39 -7.08 -0.95
N ASN A 14 -10.33 -7.46 -1.83
CA ASN A 14 -10.17 -7.49 -3.30
C ASN A 14 -8.81 -8.07 -3.74
N ASP A 15 -8.53 -9.31 -3.36
CA ASP A 15 -7.27 -10.02 -3.66
C ASP A 15 -5.99 -9.24 -3.31
N SER A 16 -5.95 -8.61 -2.13
CA SER A 16 -4.83 -7.80 -1.65
C SER A 16 -4.60 -6.47 -2.40
N LYS A 17 -5.51 -6.08 -3.30
CA LYS A 17 -5.42 -4.78 -4.01
C LYS A 17 -5.67 -3.61 -3.07
N SER A 18 -6.63 -3.76 -2.17
CA SER A 18 -6.98 -2.74 -1.20
C SER A 18 -6.01 -2.65 -0.02
N CYS A 19 -5.10 -3.62 0.12
CA CYS A 19 -4.08 -3.62 1.17
C CYS A 19 -3.13 -2.42 1.10
N SER A 20 -3.12 -1.68 -0.02
CA SER A 20 -2.26 -0.52 -0.23
C SER A 20 -3.02 0.82 -0.15
N GLY A 21 -4.36 0.81 -0.12
CA GLY A 21 -5.19 2.02 -0.06
C GLY A 21 -5.36 2.60 1.34
N CYS A 22 -5.66 3.89 1.43
CA CYS A 22 -6.02 4.56 2.68
C CYS A 22 -7.52 4.84 2.71
N TYR A 23 -8.10 4.68 3.89
CA TYR A 23 -9.54 4.81 4.10
C TYR A 23 -9.80 5.76 5.26
N GLN A 24 -10.79 6.62 5.09
CA GLN A 24 -11.34 7.42 6.16
C GLN A 24 -12.59 6.72 6.68
N ILE A 25 -12.63 6.49 7.98
CA ILE A 25 -13.72 5.82 8.68
C ILE A 25 -14.35 6.81 9.65
N VAL A 26 -15.68 6.81 9.69
CA VAL A 26 -16.49 7.61 10.62
C VAL A 26 -17.58 6.73 11.23
N CYS A 27 -18.00 7.06 12.45
CA CYS A 27 -19.10 6.37 13.12
C CYS A 27 -20.44 6.75 12.47
N ASP A 28 -21.32 5.78 12.23
CA ASP A 28 -22.66 6.04 11.71
C ASP A 28 -23.58 6.58 12.82
N ALA A 29 -23.51 7.90 13.01
CA ALA A 29 -24.29 8.60 14.02
C ALA A 29 -25.80 8.60 13.74
N ILE A 30 -26.25 8.18 12.55
CA ILE A 30 -27.68 8.01 12.25
C ILE A 30 -28.20 6.75 12.96
N GLN A 31 -27.40 5.68 12.96
CA GLN A 31 -27.77 4.42 13.62
C GLN A 31 -27.50 4.43 15.13
N VAL A 32 -26.39 5.06 15.57
CA VAL A 32 -25.92 4.94 16.96
C VAL A 32 -25.45 6.27 17.58
N HIS A 33 -26.22 7.34 17.40
CA HIS A 33 -25.88 8.71 17.83
C HIS A 33 -25.28 8.83 19.24
N GLN A 34 -25.86 8.12 20.22
CA GLN A 34 -25.44 8.15 21.63
C GLN A 34 -24.04 7.58 21.91
N TRP A 35 -23.54 6.72 21.01
CA TRP A 35 -22.25 6.04 21.14
C TRP A 35 -21.16 6.68 20.29
N CYS A 36 -21.50 7.30 19.15
CA CYS A 36 -20.52 7.99 18.30
C CYS A 36 -19.90 9.21 18.98
N LEU A 37 -18.59 9.36 18.83
CA LEU A 37 -17.89 10.60 19.17
C LEU A 37 -18.07 11.61 18.02
N ARG A 38 -18.45 12.85 18.35
CA ARG A 38 -18.75 13.88 17.36
C ARG A 38 -17.47 14.38 16.69
N GLY A 39 -17.49 14.45 15.36
CA GLY A 39 -16.41 15.05 14.57
C GLY A 39 -15.15 14.18 14.43
N THR A 40 -15.17 12.93 14.93
CA THR A 40 -13.99 12.07 14.83
C THR A 40 -13.98 11.31 13.52
N SER A 41 -12.89 11.45 12.77
CA SER A 41 -12.61 10.64 11.59
C SER A 41 -11.23 10.05 11.69
N ILE A 42 -11.13 8.76 11.40
CA ILE A 42 -9.87 8.04 11.46
C ILE A 42 -9.42 7.74 10.05
N THR A 43 -8.17 8.10 9.74
CA THR A 43 -7.51 7.63 8.52
C THR A 43 -6.68 6.40 8.85
N MET A 44 -6.99 5.31 8.17
CA MET A 44 -6.28 4.05 8.33
C MET A 44 -5.17 3.94 7.28
N PRO A 45 -3.91 3.67 7.69
CA PRO A 45 -2.84 3.33 6.76
C PRO A 45 -3.09 1.93 6.16
N PRO A 46 -2.49 1.62 5.00
CA PRO A 46 -2.60 0.32 4.37
C PRO A 46 -2.08 -0.81 5.27
N ILE A 47 -2.74 -1.96 5.21
CA ILE A 47 -2.61 -3.07 6.16
C ILE A 47 -2.16 -4.35 5.42
N SER A 48 -1.42 -5.22 6.12
CA SER A 48 -1.12 -6.61 5.74
C SER A 48 -2.30 -7.53 6.09
N ALA A 49 -2.62 -8.42 5.15
CA ALA A 49 -3.79 -9.29 5.14
C ALA A 49 -3.94 -10.21 6.38
N ARG A 50 -4.99 -10.01 7.19
CA ARG A 50 -5.69 -11.11 7.88
C ARG A 50 -7.20 -10.88 7.79
N GLN A 51 -8.01 -11.93 7.74
CA GLN A 51 -9.37 -11.96 7.16
C GLN A 51 -10.53 -11.63 8.13
N THR A 52 -10.39 -10.78 9.14
CA THR A 52 -11.49 -10.55 10.11
C THR A 52 -11.53 -9.12 10.60
N MET A 53 -12.54 -8.34 10.22
CA MET A 53 -12.74 -6.93 10.63
C MET A 53 -12.75 -6.76 12.15
N LEU A 54 -11.57 -6.67 12.74
CA LEU A 54 -11.33 -6.17 14.08
C LEU A 54 -10.53 -4.89 13.89
N ALA A 55 -11.22 -3.75 14.00
CA ALA A 55 -10.51 -2.55 14.36
C ALA A 55 -9.87 -2.83 15.74
N PRO A 56 -8.54 -2.65 15.92
CA PRO A 56 -7.91 -2.73 17.21
C PRO A 56 -8.66 -1.79 18.14
N MET A 57 -8.81 -2.19 19.40
CA MET A 57 -9.66 -1.51 20.38
C MET A 57 -9.39 0.01 20.42
N THR A 58 -8.14 0.43 20.19
CA THR A 58 -7.72 1.83 20.09
C THR A 58 -8.45 2.63 19.00
N MET A 59 -8.75 2.03 17.85
CA MET A 59 -9.52 2.66 16.76
C MET A 59 -10.99 2.82 17.13
N ALA A 60 -11.55 1.84 17.83
CA ALA A 60 -12.95 1.86 18.24
C ALA A 60 -13.19 2.92 19.31
N ASP A 61 -12.30 3.04 20.30
CA ASP A 61 -12.38 4.04 21.38
C ASP A 61 -12.32 5.49 20.86
N ASP A 62 -11.60 5.70 19.75
CA ASP A 62 -11.52 7.00 19.08
C ASP A 62 -12.78 7.32 18.24
N LEU A 63 -13.57 6.32 17.83
CA LEU A 63 -14.79 6.52 17.02
C LEU A 63 -16.06 6.53 17.87
N ALA A 64 -16.10 5.72 18.93
CA ALA A 64 -17.29 5.53 19.73
C ALA A 64 -16.97 5.07 21.16
N LYS A 65 -17.91 5.32 22.07
CA LYS A 65 -17.80 4.92 23.47
C LYS A 65 -17.75 3.39 23.57
N TYR A 66 -16.74 2.87 24.27
CA TYR A 66 -16.43 1.44 24.52
C TYR A 66 -17.64 0.52 24.81
N ARG A 67 -18.72 1.06 25.38
CA ARG A 67 -19.89 0.27 25.78
C ARG A 67 -20.71 -0.30 24.59
N ALA A 68 -20.48 0.16 23.35
CA ALA A 68 -21.34 -0.13 22.21
C ALA A 68 -21.33 -1.58 21.74
N GLY A 69 -20.29 -2.35 22.09
CA GLY A 69 -20.08 -3.71 21.59
C GLY A 69 -19.73 -3.71 20.09
N ILE A 70 -20.71 -3.39 19.24
CA ILE A 70 -20.57 -3.24 17.78
C ILE A 70 -21.00 -1.83 17.38
N VAL A 71 -20.11 -1.10 16.70
CA VAL A 71 -20.36 0.27 16.24
C VAL A 71 -20.47 0.25 14.71
N PRO A 72 -21.63 0.53 14.12
CA PRO A 72 -21.74 0.69 12.67
C PRO A 72 -20.89 1.87 12.21
N ILE A 73 -20.16 1.67 11.11
CA ILE A 73 -19.23 2.64 10.54
C ILE A 73 -19.55 2.92 9.08
N LEU A 74 -19.26 4.14 8.65
CA LEU A 74 -19.18 4.52 7.24
C LEU A 74 -17.71 4.67 6.86
N TYR A 75 -17.36 4.30 5.64
CA TYR A 75 -16.00 4.41 5.14
C TYR A 75 -15.96 4.98 3.72
N ARG A 76 -14.85 5.65 3.39
CA ARG A 76 -14.54 6.08 2.02
C ARG A 76 -13.04 5.99 1.73
N LYS A 77 -12.67 5.75 0.48
CA LYS A 77 -11.26 5.76 0.04
C LYS A 77 -10.74 7.21 0.02
N VAL A 78 -9.54 7.42 0.55
CA VAL A 78 -8.86 8.72 0.59
C VAL A 78 -7.41 8.59 0.14
N GLY A 79 -6.77 9.72 -0.17
CA GLY A 79 -5.34 9.72 -0.49
C GLY A 79 -4.48 9.32 0.70
N CYS A 80 -3.55 8.38 0.50
CA CYS A 80 -2.49 8.05 1.44
C CYS A 80 -1.46 9.16 1.53
N ARG A 81 -1.26 9.69 2.74
CA ARG A 81 -0.14 10.58 3.04
C ARG A 81 1.04 9.73 3.52
N ARG A 82 2.17 9.84 2.83
CA ARG A 82 3.42 9.13 3.16
C ARG A 82 4.58 10.11 3.20
N ASP A 83 5.47 9.89 4.16
CA ASP A 83 6.73 10.62 4.26
C ASP A 83 7.82 9.85 3.50
N GLY A 84 8.68 10.59 2.80
CA GLY A 84 9.69 10.01 1.91
C GLY A 84 9.12 9.49 0.59
N GLY A 85 10.01 8.93 -0.23
CA GLY A 85 9.63 8.33 -1.52
C GLY A 85 9.20 6.88 -1.41
N ILE A 86 8.81 6.34 -2.55
CA ILE A 86 8.39 4.94 -2.69
C ILE A 86 9.60 4.04 -2.51
N ARG A 87 9.40 2.95 -1.76
CA ARG A 87 10.47 2.04 -1.38
C ARG A 87 10.36 0.74 -2.17
N LEU A 88 11.46 0.40 -2.84
CA LEU A 88 11.67 -0.83 -3.57
C LEU A 88 12.54 -1.76 -2.73
N THR A 89 12.06 -2.95 -2.42
CA THR A 89 12.82 -3.97 -1.68
C THR A 89 13.03 -5.19 -2.55
N PHE A 90 14.27 -5.65 -2.62
CA PHE A 90 14.69 -6.76 -3.46
C PHE A 90 14.55 -8.05 -2.68
N ASN A 91 13.49 -8.80 -2.90
CA ASN A 91 13.29 -10.11 -2.28
C ASN A 91 13.68 -11.17 -3.32
N SER A 92 14.73 -11.97 -3.12
CA SER A 92 14.89 -13.15 -4.00
C SER A 92 15.58 -14.30 -3.30
N ARG A 93 15.14 -15.49 -3.69
CA ARG A 93 15.91 -16.75 -3.63
C ARG A 93 15.75 -17.48 -4.97
N ASP A 94 16.90 -17.71 -5.58
CA ASP A 94 17.30 -18.66 -6.63
C ASP A 94 16.73 -18.65 -8.05
N HIS A 95 15.53 -18.14 -8.39
CA HIS A 95 15.08 -18.23 -9.81
C HIS A 95 14.20 -17.08 -10.34
N PHE A 96 13.80 -16.10 -9.53
CA PHE A 96 12.92 -15.00 -9.95
C PHE A 96 13.28 -13.69 -9.24
N GLU A 97 13.34 -12.59 -9.98
CA GLU A 97 13.49 -11.24 -9.44
C GLU A 97 12.14 -10.76 -8.87
N LEU A 98 11.96 -10.92 -7.56
CA LEU A 98 10.76 -10.47 -6.84
C LEU A 98 11.03 -9.13 -6.14
N PHE A 99 10.18 -8.15 -6.41
CA PHE A 99 10.28 -6.80 -5.89
C PHE A 99 9.09 -6.48 -5.01
N LEU A 100 9.34 -6.06 -3.77
CA LEU A 100 8.30 -5.51 -2.91
C LEU A 100 8.28 -3.99 -3.06
N ILE A 101 7.12 -3.46 -3.44
CA ILE A 101 6.89 -2.02 -3.54
C ILE A 101 6.08 -1.57 -2.34
N SER A 102 6.61 -0.59 -1.60
CA SER A 102 6.03 -0.10 -0.35
C SER A 102 6.17 1.42 -0.22
N ASN A 103 5.60 1.99 0.85
CA ASN A 103 5.56 3.43 1.09
C ASN A 103 4.94 4.26 -0.05
N VAL A 104 3.82 3.78 -0.59
CA VAL A 104 3.10 4.42 -1.69
C VAL A 104 2.07 5.40 -1.15
N GLY A 105 2.17 6.66 -1.58
CA GLY A 105 1.22 7.74 -1.30
C GLY A 105 0.10 7.82 -2.35
N GLY A 106 -0.70 8.88 -2.29
CA GLY A 106 -1.76 9.12 -3.28
C GLY A 106 -2.84 8.05 -3.20
N ALA A 107 -3.18 7.36 -4.30
CA ALA A 107 -4.21 6.31 -4.24
C ALA A 107 -3.82 5.13 -3.33
N GLY A 108 -2.53 4.98 -3.05
CA GLY A 108 -1.95 3.90 -2.26
C GLY A 108 -1.88 2.57 -3.03
N GLU A 109 -2.92 2.26 -3.79
CA GLU A 109 -3.03 1.09 -4.66
C GLU A 109 -2.34 1.32 -6.02
N ILE A 110 -1.49 0.36 -6.39
CA ILE A 110 -0.81 0.29 -7.69
C ILE A 110 -1.51 -0.75 -8.56
N SER A 111 -1.94 -0.32 -9.75
CA SER A 111 -2.57 -1.15 -10.78
C SER A 111 -1.55 -1.79 -11.71
N ASN A 112 -0.51 -1.05 -12.10
CA ASN A 112 0.48 -1.52 -13.06
C ASN A 112 1.91 -1.06 -12.70
N VAL A 113 2.89 -1.89 -13.02
CA VAL A 113 4.30 -1.61 -12.78
C VAL A 113 5.11 -1.99 -14.00
N SER A 114 5.99 -1.09 -14.41
CA SER A 114 7.02 -1.39 -15.39
C SER A 114 8.41 -1.16 -14.80
N ILE A 115 9.36 -1.99 -15.18
CA ILE A 115 10.77 -1.90 -14.80
C ILE A 115 11.64 -1.66 -16.02
N LYS A 116 12.76 -0.96 -15.82
CA LYS A 116 13.78 -0.77 -16.84
C LYS A 116 15.17 -0.76 -16.22
N GLY A 117 16.00 -1.69 -16.66
CA GLY A 117 17.42 -1.73 -16.38
C GLY A 117 18.22 -0.81 -17.31
N SER A 118 19.40 -0.38 -16.86
CA SER A 118 20.28 0.48 -17.65
C SER A 118 20.77 -0.13 -18.98
N LYS A 119 20.73 -1.45 -19.14
CA LYS A 119 21.08 -2.16 -20.38
C LYS A 119 19.85 -2.53 -21.23
N MET A 120 18.64 -2.18 -20.77
CA MET A 120 17.40 -2.42 -21.51
C MET A 120 17.06 -1.20 -22.38
N ASN A 121 16.57 -1.44 -23.59
CA ASN A 121 16.13 -0.36 -24.49
C ASN A 121 14.70 0.10 -24.16
N GLU A 122 13.85 -0.83 -23.75
CA GLU A 122 12.42 -0.61 -23.51
C GLU A 122 12.04 -0.86 -22.04
N TRP A 123 10.85 -0.39 -21.65
CA TRP A 123 10.26 -0.70 -20.36
C TRP A 123 9.55 -2.06 -20.44
N GLU A 124 9.81 -2.93 -19.47
CA GLU A 124 9.10 -4.20 -19.34
C GLU A 124 8.00 -4.04 -18.30
N THR A 125 6.78 -4.44 -18.63
CA THR A 125 5.68 -4.52 -17.65
C THR A 125 5.84 -5.79 -16.83
N ILE A 126 5.94 -5.64 -15.51
CA ILE A 126 6.16 -6.76 -14.58
C ILE A 126 4.83 -7.21 -13.97
N SER A 127 4.76 -8.49 -13.64
CA SER A 127 3.51 -9.11 -13.18
C SER A 127 3.38 -9.03 -11.67
N ARG A 128 2.17 -8.71 -11.17
CA ARG A 128 1.88 -8.74 -9.74
C ARG A 128 1.82 -10.19 -9.27
N ASN A 129 2.54 -10.48 -8.20
CA ASN A 129 2.46 -11.73 -7.45
C ASN A 129 1.63 -11.53 -6.16
N TRP A 130 1.49 -12.54 -5.30
CA TRP A 130 0.74 -12.38 -4.04
C TRP A 130 1.18 -11.14 -3.23
N GLU A 131 0.19 -10.45 -2.65
CA GLU A 131 0.36 -9.16 -1.96
C GLU A 131 0.85 -8.00 -2.87
N ALA A 132 1.85 -7.25 -2.42
CA ALA A 132 2.48 -6.12 -3.14
C ALA A 132 3.85 -6.51 -3.73
N ASN A 133 4.05 -7.82 -3.97
CA ASN A 133 5.24 -8.34 -4.63
C ASN A 133 5.02 -8.32 -6.15
N TRP A 134 6.04 -7.96 -6.90
CA TRP A 134 6.03 -7.87 -8.35
C TRP A 134 7.20 -8.67 -8.91
N GLN A 135 6.95 -9.41 -9.98
CA GLN A 135 7.93 -10.33 -10.58
C GLN A 135 8.27 -9.88 -11.99
N SER A 136 9.58 -9.72 -12.24
CA SER A 136 10.12 -9.64 -13.60
C SER A 136 10.61 -11.01 -14.06
N LEU A 137 10.68 -11.21 -15.37
CA LEU A 137 11.29 -12.38 -15.98
C LEU A 137 12.64 -12.06 -16.64
N SER A 138 13.07 -10.79 -16.61
CA SER A 138 14.33 -10.35 -17.18
C SER A 138 15.48 -10.43 -16.18
N TYR A 139 16.67 -10.72 -16.72
CA TYR A 139 17.91 -10.67 -15.94
C TYR A 139 18.35 -9.23 -15.70
N LEU A 140 18.20 -8.76 -14.46
CA LEU A 140 18.40 -7.36 -14.07
C LEU A 140 19.70 -7.11 -13.29
N ASN A 141 20.48 -8.15 -13.00
CA ASN A 141 21.70 -8.04 -12.19
C ASN A 141 22.76 -7.19 -12.89
N GLY A 142 23.48 -6.38 -12.10
CA GLY A 142 24.54 -5.51 -12.63
C GLY A 142 24.00 -4.31 -13.43
N GLN A 143 22.72 -3.97 -13.27
CA GLN A 143 22.07 -2.84 -13.95
C GLN A 143 21.47 -1.89 -12.92
N SER A 144 21.55 -0.58 -13.15
CA SER A 144 20.75 0.34 -12.37
C SER A 144 19.29 0.20 -12.78
N LEU A 145 18.38 0.27 -11.81
CA LEU A 145 16.98 -0.06 -12.03
C LEU A 145 16.10 1.17 -11.85
N SER A 146 15.24 1.38 -12.82
CA SER A 146 14.19 2.38 -12.83
C SER A 146 12.84 1.69 -12.83
N PHE A 147 11.84 2.33 -12.24
CA PHE A 147 10.48 1.82 -12.26
C PHE A 147 9.48 2.90 -12.66
N ARG A 148 8.39 2.47 -13.28
CA ARG A 148 7.23 3.28 -13.62
C ARG A 148 6.02 2.65 -12.95
N LEU A 149 5.30 3.43 -12.15
CA LEU A 149 4.17 2.96 -11.36
C LEU A 149 2.91 3.68 -11.81
N GLU A 150 1.87 2.90 -12.03
CA GLU A 150 0.53 3.39 -12.30
C GLU A 150 -0.36 3.09 -11.10
N ALA A 151 -0.97 4.13 -10.54
CA ALA A 151 -1.91 4.04 -9.45
C ALA A 151 -3.31 3.68 -9.96
N SER A 152 -4.16 3.12 -9.08
CA SER A 152 -5.53 2.71 -9.42
C SER A 152 -6.43 3.85 -9.92
N ASN A 153 -6.02 5.11 -9.75
CA ASN A 153 -6.71 6.30 -10.26
C ASN A 153 -6.17 6.79 -11.61
N GLY A 154 -5.32 6.00 -12.29
CA GLY A 154 -4.71 6.32 -13.58
C GLY A 154 -3.50 7.26 -13.50
N ARG A 155 -3.14 7.78 -12.32
CA ARG A 155 -1.93 8.59 -12.18
C ARG A 155 -0.71 7.70 -12.35
N THR A 156 0.26 8.17 -13.11
CA THR A 156 1.52 7.47 -13.35
C THR A 156 2.68 8.31 -12.86
N ILE A 157 3.67 7.67 -12.25
CA ILE A 157 4.96 8.29 -11.93
C ILE A 157 6.09 7.43 -12.46
N THR A 158 7.22 8.06 -12.72
CA THR A 158 8.46 7.40 -13.12
C THR A 158 9.54 7.74 -12.11
N ALA A 159 10.21 6.72 -11.57
CA ALA A 159 11.37 6.87 -10.71
C ALA A 159 12.58 6.25 -11.40
N LEU A 160 13.55 7.09 -11.73
CA LEU A 160 14.74 6.70 -12.47
C LEU A 160 15.88 6.34 -11.52
N ASN A 161 16.65 5.31 -11.87
CA ASN A 161 17.87 4.88 -11.17
C ASN A 161 17.70 4.75 -9.64
N VAL A 162 16.60 4.15 -9.20
CA VAL A 162 16.30 4.01 -7.76
C VAL A 162 17.23 3.01 -7.10
N ALA A 163 17.59 1.94 -7.79
CA ALA A 163 18.62 1.01 -7.34
C ALA A 163 19.89 1.16 -8.20
N PRO A 164 21.08 1.27 -7.60
CA PRO A 164 22.36 1.30 -8.32
C PRO A 164 22.74 -0.08 -8.85
N SER A 165 23.66 -0.18 -9.81
CA SER A 165 23.99 -1.44 -10.49
C SER A 165 24.55 -2.56 -9.59
N ASP A 166 25.03 -2.21 -8.40
CA ASP A 166 25.58 -3.12 -7.39
C ASP A 166 24.56 -3.54 -6.33
N TRP A 167 23.26 -3.33 -6.59
CA TRP A 167 22.18 -3.77 -5.73
C TRP A 167 22.28 -5.28 -5.42
N LYS A 168 21.87 -5.65 -4.20
CA LYS A 168 21.86 -7.04 -3.72
C LYS A 168 20.48 -7.40 -3.17
N PHE A 169 20.17 -8.69 -3.19
CA PHE A 169 18.97 -9.21 -2.54
C PHE A 169 18.97 -8.89 -1.04
N GLY A 170 17.78 -8.61 -0.52
CA GLY A 170 17.53 -8.13 0.85
C GLY A 170 17.67 -6.62 1.03
N GLN A 171 18.21 -5.89 0.05
CA GLN A 171 18.34 -4.43 0.14
C GLN A 171 17.04 -3.71 -0.20
N SER A 172 16.89 -2.51 0.35
CA SER A 172 15.78 -1.61 0.03
C SER A 172 16.29 -0.24 -0.37
N PHE A 173 15.66 0.35 -1.38
CA PHE A 173 16.02 1.64 -1.95
C PHE A 173 14.78 2.53 -2.03
N SER A 174 14.94 3.82 -1.77
CA SER A 174 13.84 4.78 -1.80
C SER A 174 13.98 5.71 -3.00
N SER A 175 12.89 5.93 -3.73
CA SER A 175 12.85 6.94 -4.79
C SER A 175 12.86 8.36 -4.20
N SER A 176 13.13 9.34 -5.06
CA SER A 176 12.91 10.76 -4.76
C SER A 176 11.49 11.24 -5.09
N THR A 177 10.65 10.37 -5.67
CA THR A 177 9.32 10.70 -6.19
C THR A 177 8.21 10.00 -5.42
N GLN A 178 7.03 10.62 -5.39
CA GLN A 178 5.82 10.16 -4.70
C GLN A 178 4.56 10.63 -5.45
N PHE A 179 3.43 9.95 -5.25
CA PHE A 179 2.12 10.36 -5.78
C PHE A 179 1.49 11.54 -5.03
#